data_AF-A0A820TL58-F1
#
_entry.id   AF-A0A820TL58-F1
#
_cell.length_a   1.000
_cell.length_b   1.000
_cell.length_c   1.000
_cell.angle_alpha   90.00
_cell.angle_beta   90.00
_cell.angle_gamma   90.00
#
_symmetry.space_group_name_H-M   'P 1'
#
loop_
_entity.id
_entity.type
_entity.pdbx_description
1 polymer ?
#
loop_
_entity_poly.entity_id
_entity_poly.type
_entity_poly.pdbx_seq_one_letter_code
_entity_poly.pdbx_strand_id
1 'polypeptide(L)'
;MAIDSSGYLGSLYDQYSDSIVQQINMSNRGQSFQLEEDPVRCKIIYGNTCQSRNLLRIIGIENVLRLNILLNIFPRKRLASIINYPYPINEYTRFIHYSYEDKIEKLPEDIREVRNLIQSVNLQTNATHIIASIDWGIEAIIIIRLSSNNNIVTQIDKILKKVESILKGASELTTLNSDDARFLGENTTIIVYSNISYLNAMTSMNDICQFINKRNEVYKVFRPLEYTLKPIELFNPQYNRLDSPIIQLESTYNEKLEKIFVKIFRQT
;
A
#
# COMPACT_ATOMS: atom_id res chain seq x y z
N MET A 1 -4.42 5.11 -2.76
CA MET A 1 -3.15 4.55 -2.21
C MET A 1 -1.99 5.54 -2.41
N ALA A 2 -1.17 5.77 -1.39
CA ALA A 2 0.00 6.65 -1.42
C ALA A 2 1.26 5.90 -1.88
N ILE A 3 1.68 6.05 -3.15
CA ILE A 3 2.96 5.45 -3.61
C ILE A 3 4.14 6.18 -3.00
N ASP A 4 4.13 7.52 -3.06
CA ASP A 4 5.10 8.34 -2.34
C ASP A 4 4.66 8.60 -0.89
N SER A 5 4.83 7.57 -0.07
CA SER A 5 4.62 7.59 1.39
C SER A 5 5.55 8.51 2.21
N SER A 6 6.26 9.45 1.57
CA SER A 6 7.03 10.51 2.26
C SER A 6 6.21 11.78 2.54
N GLY A 7 4.97 11.85 2.02
CA GLY A 7 4.08 12.98 2.22
C GLY A 7 3.52 13.08 3.62
N TYR A 8 3.34 14.32 4.05
CA TYR A 8 2.70 14.72 5.32
C TYR A 8 1.55 15.67 5.06
N LEU A 9 0.71 15.87 6.08
CA LEU A 9 -0.46 16.73 5.97
C LEU A 9 -0.05 18.14 5.52
N GLY A 10 -0.71 18.66 4.49
CA GLY A 10 -0.41 19.95 3.87
C GLY A 10 0.74 19.96 2.87
N SER A 11 1.39 18.81 2.61
CA SER A 11 2.40 18.75 1.55
C SER A 11 1.78 19.04 0.18
N LEU A 12 2.51 19.78 -0.64
CA LEU A 12 2.17 20.03 -2.04
C LEU A 12 2.46 18.78 -2.87
N TYR A 13 1.50 18.41 -3.70
CA TYR A 13 1.46 17.16 -4.44
C TYR A 13 1.26 17.43 -5.93
N ASP A 14 1.97 16.69 -6.77
CA ASP A 14 1.67 16.63 -8.20
C ASP A 14 0.98 15.31 -8.52
N GLN A 15 -0.33 15.37 -8.72
CA GLN A 15 -1.18 14.22 -9.06
C GLN A 15 -0.78 13.56 -10.40
N TYR A 16 -0.16 14.29 -11.33
CA TYR A 16 0.23 13.69 -12.61
C TYR A 16 1.46 12.79 -12.48
N SER A 17 2.40 13.16 -11.62
CA SER A 17 3.61 12.37 -11.34
C SER A 17 3.52 11.50 -10.09
N ASP A 18 2.40 11.58 -9.36
CA ASP A 18 2.14 10.87 -8.10
C ASP A 18 3.24 11.12 -7.03
N SER A 19 3.71 12.37 -6.92
CA SER A 19 4.89 12.71 -6.12
C SER A 19 4.72 13.94 -5.24
N ILE A 20 5.42 13.94 -4.10
CA ILE A 20 5.53 15.12 -3.24
C ILE A 20 6.45 16.15 -3.89
N VAL A 21 5.92 17.35 -4.11
CA VAL A 21 6.68 18.47 -4.71
C VAL A 21 7.35 19.30 -3.64
N GLN A 22 6.64 19.56 -2.54
CA GLN A 22 7.15 20.36 -1.44
C GLN A 22 6.44 20.00 -0.14
N GLN A 23 7.19 19.89 0.95
CA GLN A 23 6.61 19.72 2.27
C GLN A 23 6.36 21.10 2.89
N ILE A 24 5.14 21.35 3.33
CA ILE A 24 4.78 22.51 4.13
C ILE A 24 4.61 22.03 5.57
N ASN A 25 5.30 22.66 6.51
CA ASN A 25 5.21 22.27 7.91
C ASN A 25 3.85 22.71 8.49
N MET A 26 2.95 21.75 8.66
CA MET A 26 1.61 21.94 9.26
C MET A 26 1.47 21.23 10.62
N SER A 27 2.60 20.91 11.27
CA SER A 27 2.68 19.94 12.38
C SER A 27 1.72 20.18 13.57
N ASN A 28 1.23 21.40 13.75
CA ASN A 28 0.37 21.77 14.88
C ASN A 28 -1.09 22.07 14.50
N ARG A 29 -1.48 21.87 13.23
CA ARG A 29 -2.82 22.24 12.74
C ARG A 29 -3.65 21.05 12.27
N GLY A 30 -3.06 19.88 12.13
CA GLY A 30 -3.79 18.67 11.81
C GLY A 30 -4.66 18.22 12.97
N GLN A 31 -5.88 17.76 12.66
CA GLN A 31 -6.71 17.01 13.58
C GLN A 31 -6.44 15.52 13.36
N SER A 32 -6.16 14.79 14.44
CA SER A 32 -5.92 13.35 14.41
C SER A 32 -7.12 12.64 15.01
N PHE A 33 -7.66 11.69 14.26
CA PHE A 33 -8.80 10.87 14.67
C PHE A 33 -8.35 9.42 14.76
N GLN A 34 -8.55 8.79 15.91
CA GLN A 34 -8.42 7.34 16.03
C GLN A 34 -9.68 6.69 15.46
N LEU A 35 -9.50 5.53 14.84
CA LEU A 35 -10.62 4.75 14.34
C LEU A 35 -11.29 4.02 15.51
N GLU A 36 -12.62 4.00 15.51
CA GLU A 36 -13.43 3.39 16.58
C GLU A 36 -13.37 1.86 16.55
N GLU A 37 -13.06 1.27 15.39
CA GLU A 37 -12.95 -0.19 15.19
C GLU A 37 -11.54 -0.55 14.70
N ASP A 38 -11.03 -1.72 15.08
CA ASP A 38 -9.74 -2.27 14.60
C ASP A 38 -9.90 -2.75 13.14
N PRO A 39 -9.51 -1.95 12.13
CA PRO A 39 -9.90 -2.17 10.75
C PRO A 39 -8.89 -3.11 10.08
N VAL A 40 -8.62 -4.25 10.69
CA VAL A 40 -7.69 -5.24 10.15
C VAL A 40 -8.36 -6.01 9.03
N ARG A 41 -7.76 -5.94 7.85
CA ARG A 41 -8.11 -6.76 6.69
C ARG A 41 -6.95 -7.71 6.42
N CYS A 42 -7.22 -9.00 6.47
CA CYS A 42 -6.24 -10.01 6.08
C CYS A 42 -6.94 -11.06 5.21
N LYS A 43 -6.33 -11.40 4.09
CA LYS A 43 -6.88 -12.39 3.16
C LYS A 43 -5.77 -13.21 2.51
N ILE A 44 -5.98 -14.53 2.46
CA ILE A 44 -5.16 -15.44 1.66
C ILE A 44 -5.73 -15.51 0.24
N ILE A 45 -4.86 -15.34 -0.76
CA ILE A 45 -5.18 -15.47 -2.17
C ILE A 45 -4.31 -16.58 -2.76
N TYR A 46 -4.93 -17.47 -3.51
CA TYR A 46 -4.25 -18.58 -4.16
C TYR A 46 -3.74 -18.16 -5.53
N GLY A 47 -2.53 -18.60 -5.87
CA GLY A 47 -1.96 -18.42 -7.21
C GLY A 47 -2.77 -19.13 -8.29
N ASN A 48 -2.60 -18.69 -9.54
CA ASN A 48 -3.35 -19.14 -10.71
C ASN A 48 -4.89 -19.00 -10.61
N THR A 49 -5.39 -18.15 -9.73
CA THR A 49 -6.81 -17.79 -9.66
C THR A 49 -7.07 -16.48 -10.39
N CYS A 50 -8.33 -16.16 -10.70
CA CYS A 50 -8.67 -14.85 -11.26
C CYS A 50 -8.23 -13.68 -10.37
N GLN A 51 -8.15 -13.90 -9.04
CA GLN A 51 -7.74 -12.87 -8.08
C GLN A 51 -6.24 -12.59 -8.13
N SER A 52 -5.40 -13.60 -8.34
CA SER A 52 -3.92 -13.45 -8.39
C SER A 52 -3.36 -13.01 -9.75
N ARG A 53 -4.24 -12.76 -10.74
CA ARG A 53 -3.87 -12.34 -12.09
C ARG A 53 -3.23 -10.95 -12.18
N ASN A 54 -3.55 -10.06 -11.23
CA ASN A 54 -2.99 -8.72 -11.18
C ASN A 54 -2.77 -8.30 -9.72
N LEU A 55 -1.52 -8.41 -9.26
CA LEU A 55 -1.17 -8.09 -7.87
C LEU A 55 -1.37 -6.60 -7.55
N LEU A 56 -1.17 -5.69 -8.50
CA LEU A 56 -1.42 -4.26 -8.28
C LEU A 56 -2.90 -3.96 -8.02
N ARG A 57 -3.81 -4.74 -8.63
CA ARG A 57 -5.24 -4.62 -8.37
C ARG A 57 -5.63 -5.14 -6.98
N ILE A 58 -4.92 -6.14 -6.46
CA ILE A 58 -5.18 -6.71 -5.13
C ILE A 58 -4.94 -5.66 -4.03
N ILE A 59 -3.87 -4.87 -4.13
CA ILE A 59 -3.58 -3.73 -3.23
C ILE A 59 -4.34 -2.46 -3.58
N GLY A 60 -5.39 -2.54 -4.40
CA GLY A 60 -6.25 -1.38 -4.67
C GLY A 60 -5.57 -0.24 -5.43
N ILE A 61 -4.48 -0.48 -6.18
CA ILE A 61 -3.88 0.56 -7.02
C ILE A 61 -4.83 0.87 -8.19
N GLU A 62 -5.23 2.13 -8.29
CA GLU A 62 -6.15 2.63 -9.32
C GLU A 62 -5.58 2.52 -10.74
N ASN A 63 -6.45 2.49 -11.75
CA ASN A 63 -6.08 2.25 -13.15
C ASN A 63 -5.04 3.25 -13.68
N VAL A 64 -5.23 4.53 -13.39
CA VAL A 64 -4.30 5.60 -13.81
C VAL A 64 -2.93 5.36 -13.20
N LEU A 65 -2.89 5.01 -11.92
CA LEU A 65 -1.64 4.77 -11.21
C LEU A 65 -0.94 3.49 -11.69
N ARG A 66 -1.71 2.45 -12.01
CA ARG A 66 -1.20 1.23 -12.65
C ARG A 66 -0.58 1.54 -14.01
N LEU A 67 -1.21 2.38 -14.83
CA LEU A 67 -0.65 2.80 -16.11
C LEU A 67 0.67 3.55 -15.91
N ASN A 68 0.75 4.46 -14.94
CA ASN A 68 1.97 5.20 -14.64
C ASN A 68 3.12 4.29 -14.16
N ILE A 69 2.82 3.26 -13.34
CA ILE A 69 3.78 2.22 -12.94
C ILE A 69 4.32 1.47 -14.17
N LEU A 70 3.43 1.09 -15.08
CA LEU A 70 3.78 0.35 -16.29
C LEU A 70 4.68 1.18 -17.21
N LEU A 71 4.31 2.44 -17.43
CA LEU A 71 5.05 3.40 -18.24
C LEU A 71 6.35 3.90 -17.58
N ASN A 72 6.63 3.46 -16.35
CA ASN A 72 7.81 3.84 -15.58
C ASN A 72 7.94 5.36 -15.40
N ILE A 73 6.80 6.05 -15.29
CA ILE A 73 6.75 7.52 -15.11
C ILE A 73 7.34 7.91 -13.74
N PHE A 74 7.22 7.03 -12.73
CA PHE A 74 7.83 7.23 -11.43
C PHE A 74 8.59 5.97 -10.92
N PRO A 75 9.52 6.15 -9.96
CA PRO A 75 10.27 5.05 -9.37
C PRO A 75 9.35 4.04 -8.68
N ARG A 76 9.44 2.78 -9.09
CA ARG A 76 8.72 1.64 -8.49
C ARG A 76 9.31 1.31 -7.11
N LYS A 77 8.86 2.02 -6.08
CA LYS A 77 9.31 1.82 -4.69
C LYS A 77 8.22 1.13 -3.85
N ARG A 78 8.64 0.44 -2.78
CA ARG A 78 7.76 -0.15 -1.75
C ARG A 78 6.69 -1.07 -2.36
N LEU A 79 5.41 -0.93 -2.02
CA LEU A 79 4.33 -1.76 -2.54
C LEU A 79 4.27 -1.79 -4.07
N ALA A 80 4.56 -0.66 -4.74
CA ALA A 80 4.53 -0.59 -6.20
C ALA A 80 5.65 -1.41 -6.86
N SER A 81 6.73 -1.77 -6.13
CA SER A 81 7.79 -2.62 -6.67
C SER A 81 7.38 -4.07 -6.86
N ILE A 82 6.17 -4.46 -6.43
CA ILE A 82 5.60 -5.79 -6.67
C ILE A 82 5.48 -6.11 -8.16
N ILE A 83 5.39 -5.10 -9.03
CA ILE A 83 5.41 -5.30 -10.48
C ILE A 83 6.72 -5.93 -10.98
N ASN A 84 7.80 -5.81 -10.20
CA ASN A 84 9.10 -6.41 -10.47
C ASN A 84 9.25 -7.77 -9.77
N TYR A 85 8.16 -8.41 -9.33
CA TYR A 85 8.20 -9.75 -8.76
C TYR A 85 8.84 -10.72 -9.77
N PRO A 86 9.94 -11.41 -9.42
CA PRO A 86 10.81 -12.05 -10.42
C PRO A 86 10.45 -13.50 -10.73
N TYR A 87 9.29 -13.99 -10.29
CA TYR A 87 8.92 -15.41 -10.38
C TYR A 87 7.49 -15.60 -10.91
N PRO A 88 7.17 -16.79 -11.45
CA PRO A 88 5.86 -17.04 -12.00
C PRO A 88 4.84 -17.30 -10.91
N ILE A 89 3.66 -16.69 -11.08
CA ILE A 89 2.51 -16.94 -10.22
C ILE A 89 1.78 -18.20 -10.72
N ASN A 90 1.91 -19.29 -9.98
CA ASN A 90 1.31 -20.60 -10.30
C ASN A 90 0.53 -21.17 -9.10
N GLU A 91 0.08 -22.42 -9.21
CA GLU A 91 -0.65 -23.15 -8.16
C GLU A 91 0.17 -23.39 -6.87
N TYR A 92 1.49 -23.20 -6.91
CA TYR A 92 2.41 -23.27 -5.76
C TYR A 92 2.74 -21.89 -5.20
N THR A 93 1.94 -20.87 -5.51
CA THR A 93 2.09 -19.52 -4.96
C THR A 93 0.89 -19.18 -4.08
N ARG A 94 1.15 -18.54 -2.94
CA ARG A 94 0.13 -17.96 -2.05
C ARG A 94 0.46 -16.50 -1.80
N PHE A 95 -0.57 -15.70 -1.63
CA PHE A 95 -0.45 -14.29 -1.24
C PHE A 95 -1.21 -14.09 0.05
N ILE A 96 -0.62 -13.36 0.99
CA ILE A 96 -1.35 -12.79 2.13
C ILE A 96 -1.38 -11.28 1.90
N HIS A 97 -2.57 -10.74 1.66
CA HIS A 97 -2.80 -9.30 1.70
C HIS A 97 -3.20 -8.93 3.12
N TYR A 98 -2.39 -8.09 3.76
CA TYR A 98 -2.62 -7.55 5.08
C TYR A 98 -2.73 -6.03 4.99
N SER A 99 -3.76 -5.47 5.61
CA SER A 99 -3.98 -4.03 5.76
C SER A 99 -4.49 -3.76 7.16
N TYR A 100 -3.93 -2.73 7.78
CA TYR A 100 -4.35 -2.20 9.07
C TYR A 100 -4.27 -0.69 9.02
N GLU A 101 -5.34 -0.03 9.43
CA GLU A 101 -5.46 1.43 9.50
C GLU A 101 -5.51 1.83 10.98
N ASP A 102 -4.69 2.80 11.37
CA ASP A 102 -4.55 3.24 12.77
C ASP A 102 -5.34 4.51 13.04
N LYS A 103 -5.11 5.52 12.21
CA LYS A 103 -5.64 6.86 12.41
C LYS A 103 -5.77 7.58 11.09
N ILE A 104 -6.61 8.61 11.12
CA ILE A 104 -6.73 9.57 10.04
C ILE A 104 -6.28 10.93 10.54
N GLU A 105 -5.38 11.58 9.80
CA GLU A 105 -4.99 12.97 10.05
C GLU A 105 -5.58 13.87 8.97
N LYS A 106 -6.30 14.93 9.36
CA LYS A 106 -6.98 15.85 8.44
C LYS A 106 -6.58 17.29 8.67
N LEU A 107 -6.55 18.07 7.60
CA LEU A 107 -6.51 19.53 7.69
C LEU A 107 -7.79 20.05 8.34
N PRO A 108 -7.75 21.19 9.04
CA PRO A 108 -8.95 21.85 9.56
C PRO A 108 -9.98 22.07 8.45
N GLU A 109 -11.25 21.98 8.81
CA GLU A 109 -12.34 22.32 7.90
C GLU A 109 -12.33 23.82 7.51
N ASP A 110 -11.83 24.69 8.40
CA ASP A 110 -11.66 26.11 8.09
C ASP A 110 -10.50 26.34 7.11
N ILE A 111 -10.86 26.47 5.84
CA ILE A 111 -9.97 26.73 4.71
C ILE A 111 -9.15 28.02 4.90
N ARG A 112 -9.62 29.00 5.69
CA ARG A 112 -8.94 30.29 5.86
C ARG A 112 -7.59 30.16 6.54
N GLU A 113 -7.47 29.33 7.57
CA GLU A 113 -6.21 29.11 8.26
C GLU A 113 -5.17 28.45 7.35
N VAL A 114 -5.61 27.48 6.56
CA VAL A 114 -4.79 26.73 5.61
C VAL A 114 -4.34 27.63 4.45
N ARG A 115 -5.23 28.50 3.95
CA ARG A 115 -4.96 29.48 2.89
C ARG A 115 -3.83 30.44 3.25
N ASN A 116 -3.82 31.02 4.44
CA ASN A 116 -2.79 31.97 4.86
C ASN A 116 -1.37 31.36 4.80
N LEU A 117 -1.25 30.08 5.16
CA LEU A 117 0.03 29.35 5.12
C LEU A 117 0.46 29.07 3.68
N ILE A 118 -0.45 28.61 2.83
CA ILE A 118 -0.13 28.29 1.43
C ILE A 118 0.20 29.54 0.63
N GLN A 119 -0.49 30.65 0.87
CA GLN A 119 -0.17 31.94 0.24
C GLN A 119 1.20 32.48 0.65
N SER A 120 1.68 32.13 1.85
CA SER A 120 3.03 32.50 2.30
C SER A 120 4.13 31.65 1.65
N VAL A 121 3.78 30.52 1.03
CA VAL A 121 4.72 29.67 0.31
C VAL A 121 4.84 30.15 -1.13
N ASN A 122 6.07 30.36 -1.60
CA ASN A 122 6.33 30.70 -2.99
C ASN A 122 6.03 29.48 -3.88
N LEU A 123 4.84 29.46 -4.49
CA LEU A 123 4.35 28.36 -5.33
C LEU A 123 4.99 28.34 -6.73
N GLN A 124 6.31 28.42 -6.84
CA GLN A 124 7.03 28.14 -8.08
C GLN A 124 7.21 26.64 -8.26
N THR A 125 6.11 25.89 -8.17
CA THR A 125 6.12 24.43 -8.13
C THR A 125 5.12 23.85 -9.10
N ASN A 126 5.38 22.63 -9.58
CA ASN A 126 4.45 21.86 -10.39
C ASN A 126 3.32 21.21 -9.56
N ALA A 127 3.02 21.73 -8.37
CA ALA A 127 1.99 21.17 -7.51
C ALA A 127 0.60 21.36 -8.14
N THR A 128 -0.21 20.29 -8.17
CA THR A 128 -1.63 20.38 -8.54
C THR A 128 -2.51 20.40 -7.29
N HIS A 129 -2.08 19.74 -6.23
CA HIS A 129 -2.89 19.42 -5.07
C HIS A 129 -2.13 19.64 -3.77
N ILE A 130 -2.88 19.58 -2.67
CA ILE A 130 -2.38 19.53 -1.31
C ILE A 130 -2.93 18.28 -0.64
N ILE A 131 -2.10 17.61 0.14
CA ILE A 131 -2.54 16.50 0.99
C ILE A 131 -3.41 17.06 2.12
N ALA A 132 -4.71 16.82 2.03
CA ALA A 132 -5.71 17.32 2.97
C ALA A 132 -6.12 16.30 4.03
N SER A 133 -5.95 15.01 3.73
CA SER A 133 -6.10 13.90 4.69
C SER A 133 -5.02 12.86 4.44
N ILE A 134 -4.60 12.20 5.51
CA ILE A 134 -3.74 11.01 5.46
C ILE A 134 -4.36 9.92 6.29
N ASP A 135 -4.55 8.76 5.67
CA ASP A 135 -4.91 7.54 6.37
C ASP A 135 -3.60 6.81 6.68
N TRP A 136 -3.31 6.62 7.96
CA TRP A 136 -2.05 6.05 8.45
C TRP A 136 -2.23 4.59 8.81
N GLY A 137 -1.24 3.76 8.47
CA GLY A 137 -1.24 2.37 8.91
C GLY A 137 -0.17 1.51 8.25
N ILE A 138 -0.48 0.22 8.11
CA ILE A 138 0.38 -0.82 7.55
C ILE A 138 -0.36 -1.50 6.40
N GLU A 139 0.27 -1.58 5.24
CA GLU A 139 -0.18 -2.44 4.15
C GLU A 139 0.98 -3.30 3.67
N ALA A 140 0.69 -4.59 3.45
CA ALA A 140 1.66 -5.57 2.98
C ALA A 140 1.00 -6.62 2.06
N ILE A 141 1.72 -6.99 1.01
CA ILE A 141 1.55 -8.27 0.31
C ILE A 141 2.74 -9.16 0.67
N ILE A 142 2.44 -10.30 1.27
CA ILE A 142 3.40 -11.36 1.54
C ILE A 142 3.21 -12.45 0.49
N ILE A 143 4.20 -12.67 -0.35
CA ILE A 143 4.20 -13.70 -1.38
C ILE A 143 4.95 -14.90 -0.84
N ILE A 144 4.28 -16.05 -0.83
CA ILE A 144 4.79 -17.31 -0.31
C ILE A 144 4.86 -18.29 -1.47
N ARG A 145 6.07 -18.69 -1.82
CA ARG A 145 6.32 -19.74 -2.81
C ARG A 145 6.47 -21.06 -2.07
N LEU A 146 5.75 -22.08 -2.53
CA LEU A 146 5.72 -23.40 -1.94
C LEU A 146 6.66 -24.33 -2.73
N SER A 147 7.17 -25.36 -2.08
CA SER A 147 7.78 -26.50 -2.78
C SER A 147 6.73 -27.24 -3.62
N SER A 148 7.12 -27.74 -4.79
CA SER A 148 6.23 -28.41 -5.77
C SER A 148 5.83 -29.82 -5.35
N ASN A 149 5.26 -29.97 -4.14
CA ASN A 149 4.80 -31.24 -3.57
C ASN A 149 3.40 -31.05 -2.96
N ASN A 150 2.39 -31.70 -3.55
CA ASN A 150 0.98 -31.47 -3.20
C ASN A 150 0.62 -31.84 -1.75
N ASN A 151 1.31 -32.82 -1.15
CA ASN A 151 1.07 -33.17 0.26
C ASN A 151 1.53 -32.05 1.19
N ILE A 152 2.69 -31.46 0.88
CA ILE A 152 3.26 -30.33 1.61
C ILE A 152 2.36 -29.09 1.46
N VAL A 153 1.88 -28.82 0.25
CA VAL A 153 0.96 -27.69 -0.03
C VAL A 153 -0.26 -27.69 0.87
N THR A 154 -0.91 -28.86 1.04
CA THR A 154 -2.12 -28.98 1.86
C THR A 154 -1.84 -28.67 3.33
N GLN A 155 -0.69 -29.08 3.84
CA GLN A 155 -0.27 -28.78 5.21
C GLN A 155 0.07 -27.29 5.38
N ILE A 156 0.76 -26.70 4.40
CA ILE A 156 1.06 -25.26 4.41
C ILE A 156 -0.23 -24.45 4.42
N ASP A 157 -1.21 -24.78 3.58
CA ASP A 157 -2.49 -24.06 3.52
C ASP A 157 -3.23 -24.05 4.86
N LYS A 158 -3.13 -25.15 5.64
CA LYS A 158 -3.66 -25.19 7.01
C LYS A 158 -2.91 -24.26 7.96
N ILE A 159 -1.58 -24.19 7.86
CA ILE A 159 -0.76 -23.29 8.68
C ILE A 159 -1.05 -21.83 8.30
N LEU A 160 -1.17 -21.52 7.01
CA LEU A 160 -1.50 -20.17 6.55
C LEU A 160 -2.85 -19.69 7.08
N LYS A 161 -3.83 -20.58 7.27
CA LYS A 161 -5.10 -20.23 7.94
C LYS A 161 -4.89 -19.82 9.40
N LYS A 162 -3.95 -20.43 10.12
CA LYS A 162 -3.55 -19.98 11.46
C LYS A 162 -2.88 -18.62 11.40
N VAL A 163 -1.97 -18.40 10.44
CA VAL A 163 -1.33 -17.10 10.19
C VAL A 163 -2.38 -16.01 9.95
N GLU A 164 -3.36 -16.27 9.09
CA GLU A 164 -4.46 -15.34 8.82
C GLU A 164 -5.23 -14.99 10.12
N SER A 165 -5.50 -15.97 10.98
CA SER A 165 -6.15 -15.73 12.28
C SER A 165 -5.30 -14.91 13.25
N ILE A 166 -3.99 -15.18 13.30
CA ILE A 166 -3.02 -14.44 14.12
C ILE A 166 -2.96 -12.98 13.67
N LEU A 167 -2.79 -12.75 12.37
CA LEU A 167 -2.69 -11.39 11.80
C LEU A 167 -3.98 -10.58 12.02
N LYS A 168 -5.15 -11.24 11.96
CA LYS A 168 -6.45 -10.63 12.27
C LYS A 168 -6.64 -10.27 13.75
N GLY A 169 -5.76 -10.72 14.64
CA GLY A 169 -5.99 -10.61 16.09
C GLY A 169 -7.16 -11.50 16.58
N ALA A 170 -7.63 -12.44 15.76
CA ALA A 170 -8.71 -13.37 16.11
C ALA A 170 -8.20 -14.57 16.95
N SER A 171 -6.89 -14.67 17.17
CA SER A 171 -6.25 -15.67 18.00
C SER A 171 -5.57 -15.00 19.18
N GLU A 172 -5.58 -15.65 20.35
CA GLU A 172 -4.73 -15.26 21.49
C GLU A 172 -3.24 -15.42 21.17
N LEU A 173 -2.91 -16.20 20.14
CA LEU A 173 -1.55 -16.39 19.69
C LEU A 173 -1.07 -15.17 18.91
N THR A 174 0.10 -14.67 19.28
CA THR A 174 0.80 -13.61 18.56
C THR A 174 1.82 -14.17 17.54
N THR A 175 2.08 -15.48 17.59
CA THR A 175 3.14 -16.16 16.82
C THR A 175 2.74 -17.57 16.45
N LEU A 176 3.47 -18.15 15.49
CA LEU A 176 3.34 -19.58 15.18
C LEU A 176 4.07 -20.41 16.25
N ASN A 177 3.60 -21.63 16.48
CA ASN A 177 4.38 -22.59 17.27
C ASN A 177 5.66 -22.99 16.51
N SER A 178 6.62 -23.57 17.23
CA SER A 178 7.94 -23.92 16.69
C SER A 178 7.87 -24.89 15.51
N ASP A 179 6.93 -25.84 15.53
CA ASP A 179 6.79 -26.85 14.49
C ASP A 179 6.24 -26.25 13.18
N ASP A 180 5.18 -25.44 13.29
CA ASP A 180 4.59 -24.73 12.15
C ASP A 180 5.59 -23.73 11.56
N ALA A 181 6.32 -22.99 12.40
CA ALA A 181 7.34 -22.03 11.97
C ALA A 181 8.50 -22.71 11.23
N ARG A 182 9.03 -23.81 11.79
CA ARG A 182 10.08 -24.61 11.15
C ARG A 182 9.59 -25.20 9.82
N PHE A 183 8.39 -25.78 9.81
CA PHE A 183 7.82 -26.40 8.61
C PHE A 183 7.64 -25.39 7.47
N LEU A 184 7.17 -24.16 7.77
CA LEU A 184 7.12 -23.09 6.76
C LEU A 184 8.52 -22.68 6.29
N GLY A 185 9.48 -22.51 7.21
CA GLY A 185 10.85 -22.11 6.88
C GLY A 185 11.57 -23.10 5.95
N GLU A 186 11.31 -24.40 6.11
CA GLU A 186 11.92 -25.45 5.28
C GLU A 186 11.26 -25.60 3.90
N ASN A 187 9.98 -25.25 3.79
CA ASN A 187 9.16 -25.58 2.60
C ASN A 187 8.69 -24.35 1.82
N THR A 188 9.08 -23.15 2.23
CA THR A 188 8.65 -21.92 1.57
C THR A 188 9.76 -20.92 1.34
N THR A 189 9.56 -20.07 0.32
CA THR A 189 10.30 -18.82 0.17
C THR A 189 9.32 -17.67 0.30
N ILE A 190 9.65 -16.69 1.15
CA ILE A 190 8.79 -15.56 1.47
C ILE A 190 9.41 -14.28 0.92
N ILE A 191 8.60 -13.48 0.21
CA ILE A 191 8.95 -12.14 -0.26
C ILE A 191 7.87 -11.18 0.20
N VAL A 192 8.26 -10.06 0.78
CA VAL A 192 7.32 -9.06 1.32
C VAL A 192 7.42 -7.77 0.54
N TYR A 193 6.26 -7.22 0.17
CA TYR A 193 6.10 -5.88 -0.35
C TYR A 193 5.20 -5.11 0.60
N SER A 194 5.66 -3.99 1.14
CA SER A 194 4.97 -3.22 2.17
C SER A 194 5.33 -1.74 2.09
N ASN A 195 4.40 -0.90 2.56
CA ASN A 195 4.66 0.52 2.81
C ASN A 195 5.69 0.73 3.95
N ILE A 196 5.94 -0.29 4.78
CA ILE A 196 6.98 -0.32 5.82
C ILE A 196 8.27 -0.98 5.29
N SER A 197 9.36 -0.20 5.22
CA SER A 197 10.64 -0.70 4.68
C SER A 197 11.22 -1.89 5.43
N TYR A 198 11.03 -1.97 6.75
CA TYR A 198 11.55 -3.07 7.57
C TYR A 198 10.86 -4.40 7.25
N LEU A 199 9.55 -4.39 6.98
CA LEU A 199 8.81 -5.57 6.56
C LEU A 199 9.33 -6.15 5.25
N ASN A 200 9.78 -5.30 4.31
CA ASN A 200 10.32 -5.74 3.01
C ASN A 200 11.59 -6.60 3.12
N ALA A 201 12.32 -6.50 4.24
CA ALA A 201 13.52 -7.29 4.49
C ALA A 201 13.24 -8.63 5.18
N MET A 202 12.02 -8.88 5.64
CA MET A 202 11.68 -10.10 6.36
C MET A 202 11.46 -11.28 5.43
N THR A 203 12.00 -12.43 5.82
CA THR A 203 11.88 -13.70 5.08
C THR A 203 11.23 -14.82 5.91
N SER A 204 10.85 -14.52 7.16
CA SER A 204 10.25 -15.47 8.11
C SER A 204 8.80 -15.07 8.39
N MET A 205 7.87 -16.00 8.19
CA MET A 205 6.45 -15.76 8.50
C MET A 205 6.23 -15.48 9.99
N ASN A 206 7.02 -16.14 10.85
CA ASN A 206 6.91 -15.94 12.28
C ASN A 206 7.34 -14.52 12.69
N ASP A 207 8.42 -14.00 12.09
CA ASP A 207 8.93 -12.66 12.36
C ASP A 207 7.96 -11.60 11.86
N ILE A 208 7.33 -11.85 10.71
CA ILE A 208 6.27 -10.99 10.16
C ILE A 208 5.07 -10.93 11.12
N CYS A 209 4.58 -12.08 11.61
CA CYS A 209 3.49 -12.14 12.60
C CYS A 209 3.86 -11.38 13.88
N GLN A 210 5.07 -11.61 14.41
CA GLN A 210 5.56 -10.91 15.59
C GLN A 210 5.57 -9.39 15.39
N PHE A 211 6.14 -8.93 14.28
CA PHE A 211 6.21 -7.51 13.97
C PHE A 211 4.82 -6.88 13.87
N ILE A 212 3.92 -7.51 13.11
CA ILE A 212 2.57 -7.00 12.89
C ILE A 212 1.76 -6.99 14.20
N ASN A 213 1.95 -7.95 15.10
CA ASN A 213 1.22 -7.98 16.38
C ASN A 213 1.76 -6.97 17.39
N LYS A 214 3.01 -6.54 17.27
CA LYS A 214 3.57 -5.43 18.04
C LYS A 214 3.03 -4.06 17.61
N ARG A 215 2.13 -3.98 16.61
CA ARG A 215 1.48 -2.71 16.20
C ARG A 215 0.74 -1.99 17.34
N ASN A 216 0.36 -2.73 18.38
CA ASN A 216 -0.32 -2.21 19.57
C ASN A 216 0.67 -1.66 20.64
N GLU A 217 1.98 -1.77 20.43
CA GLU A 217 3.00 -1.26 21.35
C GLU A 217 3.32 0.23 21.10
N VAL A 218 4.06 0.85 22.03
CA VAL A 218 4.28 2.31 22.13
C VAL A 218 5.01 2.93 20.92
N TYR A 219 5.76 2.14 20.14
CA TYR A 219 6.54 2.60 18.99
C TYR A 219 5.86 2.22 17.67
N LYS A 220 4.81 2.96 17.34
CA LYS A 220 4.01 2.80 16.12
C LYS A 220 4.77 3.26 14.88
N VAL A 221 5.30 2.32 14.09
CA VAL A 221 5.92 2.61 12.79
C VAL A 221 4.85 2.52 11.69
N PHE A 222 4.01 3.56 11.61
CA PHE A 222 3.01 3.67 10.54
C PHE A 222 3.50 4.53 9.39
N ARG A 223 2.95 4.26 8.21
CA ARG A 223 3.19 5.05 7.00
C ARG A 223 1.86 5.39 6.34
N PRO A 224 1.82 6.43 5.50
CA PRO A 224 0.64 6.74 4.72
C PRO A 224 0.18 5.52 3.91
N LEU A 225 -1.10 5.20 4.01
CA LEU A 225 -1.82 4.26 3.16
C LEU A 225 -2.46 4.98 1.99
N GLU A 226 -3.11 6.11 2.28
CA GLU A 226 -3.85 6.89 1.32
C GLU A 226 -3.75 8.39 1.59
N TYR A 227 -3.80 9.18 0.51
CA TYR A 227 -3.89 10.62 0.56
C TYR A 227 -5.23 11.05 0.00
N THR A 228 -5.98 11.85 0.76
CA THR A 228 -7.04 12.66 0.18
C THR A 228 -6.43 13.98 -0.26
N LEU A 229 -6.53 14.25 -1.56
CA LEU A 229 -5.98 15.43 -2.20
C LEU A 229 -7.05 16.51 -2.36
N LYS A 230 -6.69 17.77 -2.15
CA LYS A 230 -7.53 18.93 -2.51
C LYS A 230 -6.78 19.82 -3.51
N PRO A 231 -7.44 20.33 -4.56
CA PRO A 231 -6.81 21.24 -5.51
C PRO A 231 -6.18 22.44 -4.82
N ILE A 232 -4.97 22.82 -5.25
CA ILE A 232 -4.25 23.94 -4.65
C ILE A 232 -4.98 25.27 -4.83
N GLU A 233 -5.75 25.42 -5.92
CA GLU A 233 -6.55 26.59 -6.26
C GLU A 233 -7.59 26.96 -5.19
N LEU A 234 -8.10 25.96 -4.45
CA LEU A 234 -9.01 26.20 -3.33
C LEU A 234 -8.34 27.05 -2.22
N PHE A 235 -7.02 26.92 -2.10
CA PHE A 235 -6.21 27.59 -1.10
C PHE A 235 -5.42 28.76 -1.66
N ASN A 236 -5.06 28.75 -2.94
CA ASN A 236 -4.47 29.89 -3.62
C ASN A 236 -5.18 30.15 -4.97
N PRO A 237 -6.26 30.95 -4.98
CA PRO A 237 -7.03 31.22 -6.19
C PRO A 237 -6.25 31.97 -7.28
N GLN A 238 -5.10 32.57 -6.95
CA GLN A 238 -4.23 33.23 -7.93
C GLN A 238 -3.30 32.23 -8.64
N TYR A 239 -3.27 30.99 -8.17
CA TYR A 239 -2.53 29.91 -8.81
C TYR A 239 -3.28 29.46 -10.06
N ASN A 240 -3.01 30.10 -11.20
CA ASN A 240 -3.53 29.67 -12.49
C ASN A 240 -2.62 28.58 -13.06
N ARG A 241 -3.10 27.34 -13.09
CA ARG A 241 -2.47 26.30 -13.89
C ARG A 241 -3.16 26.22 -15.27
N LEU A 242 -2.39 25.86 -16.29
CA LEU A 242 -2.97 25.46 -17.57
C LEU A 242 -3.78 24.18 -17.33
N ASP A 243 -5.11 24.30 -17.42
CA ASP A 243 -6.05 23.18 -17.35
C ASP A 243 -5.60 22.07 -18.32
N SER A 244 -5.04 21.00 -17.77
CA SER A 244 -4.86 19.76 -18.52
C SER A 244 -6.10 18.92 -18.26
N PRO A 245 -6.93 18.64 -19.27
CA PRO A 245 -8.16 17.89 -19.06
C PRO A 245 -7.84 16.54 -18.42
N ILE A 246 -8.56 16.21 -17.35
CA ILE A 246 -8.51 14.87 -16.76
C ILE A 246 -9.17 13.92 -17.77
N ILE A 247 -8.34 13.21 -18.53
CA ILE A 247 -8.82 12.19 -19.46
C ILE A 247 -9.11 10.93 -18.62
N GLN A 248 -10.38 10.58 -18.48
CA GLN A 248 -10.73 9.28 -17.91
C GLN A 248 -10.29 8.17 -18.87
N LEU A 249 -9.61 7.15 -18.35
CA LEU A 249 -9.27 5.97 -19.15
C LEU A 249 -10.55 5.23 -19.54
N GLU A 250 -10.84 5.16 -20.83
CA GLU A 250 -11.96 4.37 -21.34
C GLU A 250 -11.82 2.90 -20.92
N SER A 251 -12.95 2.21 -20.77
CA SER A 251 -13.01 0.79 -20.36
C SER A 251 -12.17 -0.13 -21.26
N THR A 252 -12.11 0.16 -22.55
CA THR A 252 -11.34 -0.58 -23.55
C THR A 252 -9.83 -0.57 -23.25
N TYR A 253 -9.28 0.55 -22.75
CA TYR A 253 -7.89 0.65 -22.34
C TYR A 253 -7.64 -0.11 -21.04
N ASN A 254 -8.59 -0.11 -20.12
CA ASN A 254 -8.49 -0.88 -18.88
C ASN A 254 -8.39 -2.38 -19.16
N GLU A 255 -9.16 -2.92 -20.11
CA GLU A 255 -9.05 -4.33 -20.50
C GLU A 255 -7.69 -4.67 -21.13
N LYS A 256 -7.15 -3.78 -21.97
CA LYS A 256 -5.82 -3.95 -22.55
C LYS A 256 -4.74 -3.92 -21.46
N LEU A 257 -4.86 -3.01 -20.51
CA LEU A 257 -3.95 -2.88 -19.38
C LEU A 257 -3.96 -4.15 -18.52
N GLU A 258 -5.13 -4.73 -18.24
CA GLU A 258 -5.23 -6.01 -17.52
C GLU A 258 -4.53 -7.15 -18.26
N LYS A 259 -4.70 -7.25 -19.60
CA LYS A 259 -4.00 -8.26 -20.39
C LYS A 259 -2.49 -8.13 -20.31
N ILE A 260 -1.96 -6.91 -20.26
CA ILE A 260 -0.52 -6.64 -20.11
C ILE A 260 -0.04 -7.08 -18.72
N PHE A 261 -0.73 -6.70 -17.64
CA PHE A 261 -0.33 -7.11 -16.29
C PHE A 261 -0.39 -8.62 -16.08
N VAL A 262 -1.42 -9.28 -16.60
CA VAL A 262 -1.51 -10.75 -16.59
C VAL A 262 -0.32 -11.38 -17.29
N LYS A 263 0.13 -10.80 -18.40
CA LYS A 263 1.30 -11.29 -19.14
C LYS A 263 2.58 -11.09 -18.32
N ILE A 264 2.78 -9.92 -17.71
CA ILE A 264 3.96 -9.63 -16.86
C ILE A 264 4.07 -10.66 -15.73
N PHE A 265 3.01 -10.82 -14.93
CA PHE A 265 3.03 -11.72 -13.77
C PHE A 265 3.02 -13.22 -14.11
N ARG A 266 2.86 -13.58 -15.38
CA ARG A 266 2.97 -14.97 -15.87
C ARG A 266 4.31 -15.30 -16.51
N GLN A 267 5.07 -14.29 -16.94
CA GLN A 267 6.31 -14.48 -17.72
C GLN A 267 7.59 -14.33 -16.91
N THR A 268 7.56 -13.53 -15.85
CA THR A 268 8.52 -13.62 -14.73
C THR A 268 8.33 -14.93 -14.00
#